data_AF-A0A1H7NZT8-F1
#
_entry.id   AF-A0A1H7NZT8-F1
#
_cell.length_a   1.000
_cell.length_b   1.000
_cell.length_c   1.000
_cell.angle_alpha   90.00
_cell.angle_beta   90.00
_cell.angle_gamma   90.00
#
_symmetry.space_group_name_H-M   'P 1'
#
loop_
_entity.id
_entity.type
_entity.pdbx_description
1 polymer ?
#
loop_
_entity_poly.entity_id
_entity_poly.type
_entity_poly.pdbx_seq_one_letter_code
_entity_poly.pdbx_strand_id
1 'polypeptide(L)' 'MRTQSTAPPTPLVLDTLHSRIDELTGAAMFSSARSSGYHAALRSARLFVLDERARQCELPECRPTAKNKKDHP' A
#
# COMPACT_ATOMS: atom_id res chain seq x y z
N MET A 1 -22.38 16.03 -20.53
CA MET A 1 -22.40 15.24 -19.28
C MET A 1 -20.95 15.10 -18.82
N ARG A 2 -20.56 15.72 -17.70
CA ARG A 2 -19.21 15.56 -17.14
C ARG A 2 -19.16 14.21 -16.44
N THR A 3 -18.34 13.29 -16.92
CA THR A 3 -18.01 12.07 -16.19
C THR A 3 -17.27 12.48 -14.92
N GLN A 4 -17.97 12.41 -13.79
CA GLN A 4 -17.33 12.43 -12.48
C GLN A 4 -16.50 11.14 -12.39
N SER A 5 -15.25 11.20 -12.81
CA SER A 5 -14.27 10.15 -12.55
C SER A 5 -13.92 10.24 -11.07
N THR A 6 -14.74 9.63 -10.22
CA THR A 6 -14.44 9.54 -8.80
C THR A 6 -13.08 8.85 -8.67
N ALA A 7 -12.10 9.56 -8.12
CA ALA A 7 -10.78 8.99 -7.91
C ALA A 7 -10.92 7.71 -7.06
N PRO A 8 -10.19 6.63 -7.39
CA PRO A 8 -10.23 5.41 -6.61
C PRO A 8 -9.84 5.70 -5.15
N PRO A 9 -10.44 4.99 -4.18
CA PRO A 9 -10.11 5.19 -2.77
C PRO A 9 -8.62 4.91 -2.54
N THR A 10 -7.97 5.72 -1.73
CA THR A 10 -6.52 5.66 -1.50
C THR A 10 -6.00 4.26 -1.12
N PRO A 11 -6.69 3.44 -0.30
CA PRO A 11 -6.28 2.06 -0.02
C PRO A 11 -6.15 1.20 -1.29
N LEU A 12 -7.09 1.31 -2.23
CA LEU A 12 -7.10 0.56 -3.49
C LEU A 12 -5.92 0.97 -4.39
N VAL A 13 -5.54 2.25 -4.34
CA VAL A 13 -4.37 2.76 -5.07
C VAL A 13 -3.08 2.17 -4.47
N LEU A 14 -2.95 2.15 -3.15
CA LEU A 14 -1.79 1.57 -2.47
C LEU A 14 -1.70 0.04 -2.66
N ASP A 15 -2.83 -0.67 -2.77
CA ASP A 15 -2.92 -2.07 -3.21
C ASP A 15 -2.37 -2.29 -4.60
N THR A 16 -2.85 -1.50 -5.55
CA THR A 16 -2.40 -1.60 -6.95
C THR A 16 -0.92 -1.28 -7.08
N LEU A 17 -0.42 -0.26 -6.37
CA LEU A 17 0.99 0.11 -6.38
C LEU A 17 1.88 -0.99 -5.79
N HIS A 18 1.48 -1.59 -4.67
CA HIS A 18 2.26 -2.66 -4.06
C HIS A 18 2.40 -3.87 -4.99
N SER A 19 1.29 -4.33 -5.61
CA SER A 19 1.32 -5.45 -6.56
C SER A 19 2.27 -5.18 -7.72
N ARG A 20 2.20 -4.00 -8.33
CA ARG A 20 3.07 -3.62 -9.46
C ARG A 20 4.54 -3.57 -9.07
N ILE A 21 4.87 -3.07 -7.87
CA ILE A 21 6.26 -3.02 -7.40
C ILE A 21 6.81 -4.44 -7.18
N ASP A 22 5.99 -5.36 -6.65
CA ASP A 22 6.40 -6.75 -6.44
C ASP A 22 6.62 -7.47 -7.78
N GLU A 23 5.73 -7.28 -8.76
CA GLU A 23 5.90 -7.79 -10.14
C GLU A 23 7.21 -7.29 -10.78
N LEU A 24 7.48 -5.99 -10.69
CA LEU A 24 8.70 -5.38 -11.23
C LEU A 24 9.96 -5.85 -10.50
N THR A 25 9.87 -6.09 -9.19
CA THR A 25 10.99 -6.62 -8.39
C THR A 25 11.32 -8.05 -8.81
N GLY A 26 10.31 -8.89 -9.04
CA GLY A 26 10.50 -10.25 -9.54
C GLY A 26 11.08 -10.28 -10.96
N ALA A 27 10.62 -9.40 -11.85
CA ALA A 27 11.13 -9.28 -13.23
C ALA A 27 12.57 -8.75 -13.28
N ALA A 28 12.97 -7.92 -12.32
CA ALA A 28 14.29 -7.29 -12.33
C ALA A 28 15.42 -8.16 -11.77
N MET A 29 15.12 -9.29 -11.14
CA MET A 29 16.13 -10.29 -10.75
C MET A 29 16.96 -10.82 -11.94
N PHE A 30 16.55 -10.54 -13.18
CA PHE A 30 17.17 -11.03 -14.40
C PHE A 30 18.11 -10.04 -15.12
N SER A 31 18.42 -8.85 -14.57
CA SER A 31 19.20 -7.81 -15.27
C SER A 31 20.46 -7.32 -14.54
N SER A 32 21.56 -7.15 -15.29
CA SER A 32 22.90 -6.75 -14.83
C SER A 32 23.01 -5.29 -14.38
N ALA A 33 23.90 -5.00 -13.41
CA ALA A 33 24.53 -3.74 -12.95
C ALA A 33 23.78 -2.38 -13.03
N ARG A 34 23.07 -2.03 -14.12
CA ARG A 34 22.03 -0.97 -14.15
C ARG A 34 20.89 -1.25 -13.17
N SER A 35 20.86 -2.45 -12.62
CA SER A 35 19.91 -2.95 -11.65
C SER A 35 20.05 -2.36 -10.25
N SER A 36 21.21 -1.84 -9.82
CA SER A 36 21.37 -1.39 -8.42
C SER A 36 20.52 -0.17 -8.08
N GLY A 37 20.60 0.91 -8.87
CA GLY A 37 19.77 2.11 -8.70
C GLY A 37 18.28 1.82 -8.95
N TYR A 38 17.99 0.95 -9.91
CA TYR A 38 16.63 0.49 -10.20
C TYR A 38 16.02 -0.28 -9.02
N HIS A 39 16.74 -1.25 -8.45
CA HIS A 39 16.31 -2.00 -7.27
C HIS A 39 16.22 -1.11 -6.03
N ALA A 40 17.14 -0.14 -5.88
CA ALA A 40 17.06 0.85 -4.81
C ALA A 40 15.77 1.68 -4.93
N ALA A 41 15.43 2.15 -6.14
CA ALA A 41 14.18 2.87 -6.38
C ALA A 41 12.94 2.02 -6.10
N LEU A 42 12.91 0.76 -6.54
CA LEU A 42 11.80 -0.17 -6.23
C LEU A 42 11.68 -0.41 -4.72
N ARG A 43 12.78 -0.59 -4.00
CA ARG A 43 12.78 -0.76 -2.54
C ARG A 43 12.23 0.50 -1.85
N SER A 44 12.67 1.69 -2.26
CA SER A 44 12.17 2.96 -1.73
C SER A 44 10.67 3.14 -2.00
N ALA A 45 10.21 2.81 -3.21
CA ALA A 45 8.80 2.86 -3.56
C ALA A 45 7.96 1.89 -2.70
N ARG A 46 8.47 0.68 -2.43
CA ARG A 46 7.81 -0.29 -1.55
C ARG A 46 7.68 0.23 -0.13
N LEU A 47 8.75 0.81 0.42
CA LEU A 47 8.75 1.40 1.77
C LEU A 47 7.72 2.51 1.88
N PHE A 48 7.65 3.41 0.89
CA PHE A 48 6.65 4.48 0.86
C PHE A 48 5.21 3.93 0.88
N VAL A 49 4.90 2.93 0.06
CA VAL A 49 3.56 2.34 0.02
C VAL A 49 3.19 1.67 1.36
N LEU A 50 4.15 1.00 2.01
CA LEU A 50 3.92 0.39 3.32
C LEU A 50 3.73 1.43 4.43
N ASP A 51 4.49 2.52 4.40
CA ASP A 51 4.35 3.62 5.35
C ASP A 51 2.98 4.30 5.22
N GLU A 52 2.56 4.64 3.99
CA GLU A 52 1.26 5.25 3.75
C GLU A 52 0.08 4.33 4.14
N ARG A 53 0.23 3.00 3.99
CA ARG A 53 -0.76 2.04 4.50
C ARG A 53 -0.82 2.07 6.03
N ALA A 54 0.33 2.08 6.70
CA ALA A 54 0.37 2.15 8.15
C ALA A 54 -0.33 3.43 8.66
N ARG A 55 -0.07 4.57 8.02
CA ARG A 55 -0.75 5.85 8.31
C ARG A 55 -2.26 5.79 8.09
N GLN A 56 -2.73 5.05 7.09
CA GLN A 56 -4.17 4.81 6.88
C GLN A 56 -4.78 3.89 7.94
N CYS A 57 -4.03 2.92 8.45
CA CYS A 57 -4.47 2.04 9.54
C CYS A 57 -4.46 2.71 10.92
N GLU A 58 -3.63 3.74 11.12
CA GLU A 58 -3.62 4.56 12.35
C GLU A 58 -4.87 5.46 12.46
N LEU A 59 -5.60 5.66 11.37
CA LEU A 59 -6.91 6.31 11.41
C LEU A 59 -7.92 5.40 12.12
N PRO A 60 -8.79 5.96 12.99
CA PRO A 60 -9.66 5.21 13.90
C PRO A 60 -10.65 4.25 13.23
N GLU A 61 -10.82 4.32 11.90
CA GLU A 61 -11.70 3.42 11.13
C GLU A 61 -11.17 2.00 10.97
N CYS A 62 -9.86 1.77 11.14
CA CYS A 62 -9.26 0.43 11.07
C CYS A 62 -9.16 -0.29 12.43
N ARG A 63 -9.48 0.37 13.55
CA ARG A 63 -9.52 -0.33 14.85
C ARG A 63 -10.74 -1.23 14.87
N PRO A 64 -10.58 -2.56 15.06
CA PRO A 64 -11.69 -3.38 15.48
C PRO A 64 -12.22 -2.74 16.76
N THR A 65 -13.45 -2.25 16.73
CA THR A 65 -14.10 -1.77 17.95
C THR A 65 -14.06 -2.95 18.91
N ALA A 66 -13.24 -2.84 19.95
CA ALA A 66 -13.31 -3.77 21.06
C ALA A 66 -14.73 -3.64 21.59
N LYS A 67 -15.60 -4.56 21.18
CA LYS A 67 -16.95 -4.68 21.73
C LYS A 67 -16.73 -4.91 23.21
N ASN A 68 -16.90 -3.84 23.96
CA ASN A 68 -16.83 -3.82 25.40
C ASN A 68 -18.00 -4.70 25.86
N LYS A 69 -17.73 -5.99 26.13
CA LYS A 69 -18.67 -6.87 26.83
C LYS A 69 -18.74 -6.37 28.26
N LYS A 70 -19.50 -5.30 28.45
CA LYS A 70 -20.18 -5.03 29.72
C LYS A 70 -21.39 -5.96 29.73
N ASP A 71 -21.17 -7.17 30.23
CA ASP A 71 -22.25 -7.99 30.77
C ASP A 71 -21.92 -8.23 32.23
N HIS A 72 -22.43 -7.33 33.07
CA HIS A 72 -22.87 -7.65 34.43
C HIS A 72 -24.40 -7.66 34.38
N PRO A 73 -25.03 -8.66 35.02
CA PRO A 73 -25.39 -8.51 36.43
C PRO A 73 -24.62 -9.41 37.39
#